data_AF-A0A7C1EG96-F1
#
_entry.id   AF-A0A7C1EG96-F1
#
_cell.length_a   1.000
_cell.length_b   1.000
_cell.length_c   1.000
_cell.angle_alpha   90.00
_cell.angle_beta   90.00
_cell.angle_gamma   90.00
#
_symmetry.space_group_name_H-M   'P 1'
#
loop_
_entity.id
_entity.type
_entity.pdbx_description
1 polymer ?
#
loop_
_entity_poly.entity_id
_entity_poly.type
_entity_poly.pdbx_seq_one_letter_code
_entity_poly.pdbx_strand_id
1 'polypeptide(L)'
;MAHIKKRTYNKKSIEQRIDAAYQKGCLLLAKSMPAAIEKLIRLLEDENSETARKACVDLIKLELTQPRPTRTQEETKPSEPLDPELADRLLKALAQE
;
A
#
# COMPACT_ATOMS: atom_id res chain seq x y z
N MET A 1 12.67 41.46 22.61
CA MET A 1 11.61 40.51 22.18
C MET A 1 11.55 40.23 20.67
N ALA A 2 12.12 41.06 19.78
CA ALA A 2 12.04 40.86 18.32
C ALA A 2 12.85 39.65 17.78
N HIS A 3 13.95 39.27 18.43
CA HIS A 3 14.84 38.19 17.96
C HIS A 3 14.25 36.78 18.13
N ILE A 4 13.40 36.56 19.13
CA ILE A 4 12.78 35.25 19.41
C ILE A 4 11.74 34.91 18.33
N LYS A 5 10.91 35.89 17.93
CA LYS A 5 9.91 35.72 16.86
C LYS A 5 10.53 35.43 15.48
N LYS A 6 11.65 36.08 15.14
CA LYS A 6 12.38 35.81 13.88
C LYS A 6 12.94 34.37 13.83
N ARG A 7 13.43 33.86 14.97
CA ARG A 7 14.00 32.50 15.06
C ARG A 7 12.92 31.41 14.90
N THR A 8 11.75 31.61 15.49
CA THR A 8 10.60 30.70 15.34
C THR A 8 9.97 30.75 13.96
N TYR A 9 9.93 31.92 13.31
CA TYR A 9 9.42 32.08 11.95
C TYR A 9 10.31 31.37 10.92
N ASN A 10 11.63 31.50 11.09
CA ASN A 10 12.59 30.84 10.20
C ASN A 10 12.54 29.31 10.35
N LYS A 11 12.40 28.80 11.59
CA LYS A 11 12.23 27.35 11.84
C LYS A 11 11.01 26.77 11.11
N LYS A 12 9.83 27.42 11.23
CA LYS A 12 8.60 26.99 10.53
C LYS A 12 8.75 27.01 9.00
N SER A 13 9.47 28.00 8.46
CA SER A 13 9.71 28.09 7.01
C SER A 13 10.64 26.99 6.49
N ILE A 14 11.62 26.56 7.29
CA ILE A 14 12.51 25.45 6.93
C ILE A 14 11.74 24.12 6.95
N GLU A 15 10.93 23.87 7.97
CA GLU A 15 10.08 22.67 8.07
C GLU A 15 9.16 22.55 6.85
N GLN A 16 8.46 23.63 6.48
CA GLN A 16 7.61 23.65 5.28
C GLN A 16 8.36 23.32 3.99
N ARG A 17 9.61 23.77 3.85
CA ARG A 17 10.43 23.47 2.67
C ARG A 17 10.87 22.01 2.64
N ILE A 18 11.16 21.44 3.80
CA ILE A 18 11.49 20.01 3.93
C ILE A 18 10.28 19.16 3.56
N ASP A 19 9.10 19.49 4.09
CA ASP A 19 7.85 18.78 3.80
C ASP A 19 7.50 18.85 2.31
N ALA A 20 7.60 20.04 1.71
CA ALA A 20 7.33 20.21 0.28
C ALA A 20 8.33 19.42 -0.59
N ALA A 21 9.62 19.40 -0.22
CA ALA A 21 10.62 18.61 -0.92
C ALA A 21 10.36 17.10 -0.79
N TYR A 22 9.98 16.65 0.41
CA TYR A 22 9.62 15.26 0.69
C TYR A 22 8.39 14.83 -0.14
N GLN A 23 7.31 15.61 -0.10
CA GLN A 23 6.09 15.35 -0.89
C GLN A 23 6.38 15.27 -2.39
N LYS A 24 7.22 16.18 -2.90
CA LYS A 24 7.64 16.16 -4.30
C LYS A 24 8.41 14.87 -4.63
N GLY A 25 9.29 14.43 -3.74
CA GLY A 25 10.00 13.15 -3.87
C GLY A 25 9.04 11.96 -3.90
N CYS A 26 8.10 11.90 -2.95
CA CYS A 26 7.06 10.86 -2.90
C CYS A 26 6.23 10.81 -4.18
N LEU A 27 5.84 11.96 -4.72
CA LEU A 27 5.04 12.04 -5.95
C LEU A 27 5.81 11.53 -7.17
N LEU A 28 7.11 11.84 -7.26
CA LEU A 28 7.97 11.30 -8.33
C LEU A 28 8.12 9.78 -8.22
N LEU A 29 8.36 9.27 -7.01
CA LEU A 29 8.44 7.83 -6.76
C LEU A 29 7.12 7.13 -7.10
N ALA A 30 5.98 7.67 -6.65
CA ALA A 30 4.65 7.14 -6.93
C ALA A 30 4.35 7.05 -8.43
N LYS A 31 4.80 8.03 -9.23
CA LYS A 31 4.66 7.98 -10.69
C LYS A 31 5.46 6.85 -11.34
N SER A 32 6.65 6.58 -10.83
CA SER A 32 7.53 5.52 -11.37
C SER A 32 7.19 4.12 -10.85
N MET A 33 6.46 4.03 -9.74
CA MET A 33 6.23 2.77 -9.01
C MET A 33 5.47 1.72 -9.83
N PRO A 34 4.36 2.05 -10.53
CA PRO A 34 3.64 1.05 -11.34
C PRO A 34 4.53 0.42 -12.41
N ALA A 35 5.31 1.24 -13.13
CA ALA A 35 6.22 0.75 -14.16
C ALA A 35 7.36 -0.10 -13.58
N ALA A 36 7.82 0.19 -12.36
CA ALA A 36 8.80 -0.64 -11.68
C ALA A 36 8.22 -1.99 -11.24
N ILE A 37 7.00 -1.99 -10.70
CA ILE A 37 6.27 -3.23 -10.32
C ILE A 37 6.05 -4.11 -11.54
N GLU A 38 5.59 -3.54 -12.65
CA GLU A 38 5.37 -4.27 -13.91
C GLU A 38 6.65 -4.95 -14.39
N LYS A 39 7.80 -4.27 -14.32
CA LYS A 39 9.11 -4.86 -14.66
C LYS A 39 9.49 -6.00 -13.71
N LEU A 40 9.26 -5.85 -12.40
CA LEU A 40 9.53 -6.90 -11.44
C LEU A 40 8.66 -8.14 -11.69
N ILE A 41 7.39 -7.96 -12.05
CA ILE A 41 6.50 -9.06 -12.42
C ILE A 41 7.04 -9.80 -13.65
N ARG A 42 7.48 -9.09 -14.68
CA ARG A 42 8.09 -9.72 -15.86
C ARG A 42 9.35 -10.51 -15.52
N LEU A 43 10.17 -10.02 -14.58
CA LEU A 43 11.37 -10.73 -14.12
C LEU A 43 11.06 -12.01 -13.34
N LEU A 44 9.82 -12.23 -12.90
CA LEU A 44 9.42 -13.51 -12.29
C LEU A 44 9.34 -14.64 -13.32
N GLU A 45 9.15 -14.30 -14.60
CA GLU A 45 9.05 -15.25 -15.71
C GLU A 45 10.42 -15.52 -16.37
N ASP A 46 11.50 -14.94 -15.84
CA ASP A 46 12.85 -15.09 -16.38
C ASP A 46 13.40 -16.51 -16.14
N GLU A 47 14.14 -17.05 -17.11
CA GLU A 47 14.76 -18.38 -17.03
C GLU A 47 15.82 -18.46 -15.91
N ASN A 48 16.39 -17.31 -15.52
CA ASN A 48 17.32 -17.23 -14.41
C ASN A 48 16.57 -17.23 -13.06
N SER A 49 16.58 -18.40 -12.42
CA SER A 49 15.94 -18.61 -11.12
C SER A 49 16.43 -17.67 -10.01
N GLU A 50 17.68 -17.20 -10.03
CA GLU A 50 18.16 -16.23 -9.03
C GLU A 50 17.53 -14.85 -9.23
N THR A 51 17.36 -14.43 -10.49
CA THR A 51 16.71 -13.17 -10.87
C THR A 51 15.23 -13.19 -10.50
N ALA A 52 14.52 -14.27 -10.84
CA ALA A 52 13.11 -14.44 -10.48
C ALA A 52 12.91 -14.44 -8.95
N ARG A 53 13.77 -15.18 -8.21
CA ARG A 53 13.73 -15.18 -6.73
C ARG A 53 13.98 -13.80 -6.15
N LYS A 54 14.94 -13.06 -6.71
CA LYS A 54 15.26 -11.71 -6.27
C LYS A 54 14.10 -10.74 -6.52
N ALA A 55 13.49 -10.79 -7.71
CA ALA A 55 12.31 -10.00 -8.05
C ALA A 55 11.13 -10.29 -7.10
N CYS A 56 10.93 -11.57 -6.74
CA CYS A 56 9.91 -11.97 -5.76
C CYS A 56 10.16 -11.35 -4.38
N VAL A 57 11.40 -11.43 -3.88
CA VAL A 57 11.77 -10.80 -2.60
C VAL A 57 11.58 -9.29 -2.62
N ASP A 58 11.89 -8.63 -3.74
CA ASP A 58 11.76 -7.19 -3.87
C ASP A 58 10.29 -6.73 -3.91
N LEU A 59 9.39 -7.52 -4.55
CA LEU A 59 7.94 -7.30 -4.47
C LEU A 59 7.39 -7.46 -3.05
N ILE A 60 7.83 -8.49 -2.31
CA ILE A 60 7.41 -8.69 -0.91
C ILE A 60 7.85 -7.51 -0.04
N LYS A 61 9.10 -7.05 -0.19
CA LYS A 61 9.60 -5.89 0.56
C LYS A 61 8.84 -4.62 0.24
N LEU A 62 8.42 -4.44 -1.02
CA LEU A 62 7.63 -3.28 -1.43
C LEU A 62 6.28 -3.24 -0.72
N GLU A 63 5.58 -4.37 -0.62
CA GLU A 63 4.31 -4.45 0.12
C GLU A 63 4.48 -4.17 1.62
N LEU A 64 5.55 -4.70 2.22
CA LEU A 64 5.81 -4.53 3.67
C LEU A 64 6.22 -3.09 4.06
N THR A 65 6.78 -2.33 3.13
CA THR A 65 7.27 -0.97 3.38
C THR A 65 6.27 0.11 3.00
N GLN A 66 5.21 -0.22 2.26
CA GLN A 66 4.13 0.72 2.02
C GLN A 66 3.42 0.99 3.35
N PRO A 67 3.26 2.27 3.76
CA PRO A 67 2.39 2.59 4.87
C PRO A 67 1.01 2.10 4.45
N ARG A 68 0.54 1.01 5.08
CA ARG A 68 -0.83 0.55 4.89
C ARG A 68 -1.71 1.78 5.04
N PRO A 69 -2.53 2.16 4.04
CA PRO A 69 -3.66 2.98 4.38
C PRO A 69 -4.31 2.23 5.53
N THR A 70 -4.53 2.92 6.66
CA THR A 70 -5.45 2.43 7.67
C THR A 70 -6.70 2.09 6.88
N ARG A 71 -6.86 0.80 6.53
CA ARG A 71 -8.14 0.23 6.18
C ARG A 71 -8.94 0.66 7.39
N THR A 72 -9.79 1.66 7.22
CA THR A 72 -10.94 1.82 8.08
C THR A 72 -11.46 0.40 8.17
N GLN A 73 -11.26 -0.23 9.32
CA GLN A 73 -12.00 -1.42 9.65
C GLN A 73 -13.41 -0.91 9.58
N GLU A 74 -14.07 -1.10 8.44
CA GLU A 74 -15.51 -1.20 8.46
C GLU A 74 -15.74 -2.26 9.53
N GLU A 75 -16.18 -1.79 10.69
CA GLU A 75 -16.67 -2.66 11.74
C GLU A 75 -17.68 -3.55 11.04
N THR A 76 -17.26 -4.78 10.73
CA THR A 76 -18.15 -5.83 10.33
C THR A 76 -19.00 -6.08 11.56
N LYS A 77 -20.09 -5.30 11.67
CA LYS A 77 -21.27 -5.74 12.40
C LYS A 77 -21.48 -7.19 11.99
N PRO A 78 -21.59 -8.13 12.95
CA PRO A 78 -21.87 -9.51 12.60
C PRO A 78 -23.14 -9.48 11.73
N SER A 79 -22.97 -9.84 10.46
CA SER A 79 -24.08 -9.99 9.54
C SER A 79 -25.05 -10.97 10.19
N GLU A 80 -26.34 -10.66 10.11
CA GLU A 80 -27.39 -11.53 10.62
C GLU A 80 -27.14 -12.96 10.14
N PRO A 81 -27.33 -13.97 11.01
CA PRO A 81 -27.09 -15.35 10.66
C PRO A 81 -27.92 -15.69 9.41
N LEU A 82 -27.25 -16.24 8.40
CA LEU A 82 -27.89 -16.66 7.16
C LEU A 82 -29.06 -17.60 7.49
N ASP A 83 -30.20 -17.36 6.84
CA ASP A 83 -31.36 -18.24 6.94
C ASP A 83 -30.95 -19.69 6.60
N PRO A 84 -31.17 -20.66 7.50
CA PRO A 84 -30.71 -22.04 7.31
C PRO A 84 -31.27 -22.69 6.04
N GLU A 85 -32.47 -22.32 5.60
CA GLU A 85 -33.07 -22.85 4.38
C GLU A 85 -32.40 -22.29 3.11
N LEU A 86 -31.95 -21.04 3.15
CA LEU A 86 -31.12 -20.46 2.09
C LEU A 86 -29.71 -21.06 2.07
N ALA A 87 -29.10 -21.27 3.23
CA ALA A 87 -27.78 -21.89 3.35
C ALA A 87 -27.77 -23.31 2.78
N ASP A 88 -28.77 -24.13 3.09
CA ASP A 88 -28.88 -25.51 2.59
C ASP A 88 -29.06 -25.55 1.06
N ARG A 89 -29.84 -24.62 0.49
CA ARG A 89 -29.99 -24.50 -0.97
C ARG A 89 -28.68 -24.12 -1.67
N LEU A 90 -27.92 -23.19 -1.11
CA LEU A 90 -26.61 -22.80 -1.64
C LEU A 90 -25.61 -23.95 -1.58
N LEU A 91 -25.55 -24.67 -0.47
CA LEU A 91 -24.66 -25.82 -0.31
C LEU A 91 -25.00 -26.94 -1.31
N LYS A 92 -26.28 -27.22 -1.54
CA LYS A 92 -26.72 -28.20 -2.54
C LYS A 92 -26.39 -27.77 -3.97
N ALA A 93 -26.55 -26.49 -4.29
CA ALA A 93 -26.23 -25.97 -5.62
C ALA A 93 -24.73 -26.08 -5.93
N LEU A 94 -23.87 -25.77 -4.94
CA LEU A 94 -22.42 -25.88 -5.07
C LEU A 94 -21.93 -27.33 -5.13
N ALA A 95 -22.64 -28.28 -4.51
CA ALA A 95 -22.27 -29.69 -4.52
C ALA A 95 -22.65 -30.42 -5.84
N GLN A 96 -23.30 -29.74 -6.79
CA GLN A 96 -23.71 -30.30 -8.07
C GLN A 96 -22.78 -29.89 -9.24
N GLU A 97 -21.69 -29.15 -8.96
CA GLU A 97 -20.55 -28.92 -9.87
C GLU A 97 -19.42 -29.92 -9.62
#